data_AF-A0A7L4PGE8-F1
#
_entry.id   AF-A0A7L4PGE8-F1
#
_cell.length_a   1.000
_cell.length_b   1.000
_cell.length_c   1.000
_cell.angle_alpha   90.00
_cell.angle_beta   90.00
_cell.angle_gamma   90.00
#
_symmetry.space_group_name_H-M   'P 1'
#
loop_
_entity.id
_entity.type
_entity.pdbx_description
1 polymer ?
#
loop_
_entity_poly.entity_id
_entity_poly.type
_entity_poly.pdbx_seq_one_letter_code
_entity_poly.pdbx_strand_id
1 'polypeptide(L)'
;MQLQLDDSSLYSEHSTSASGVLNKASQMQGSGENSMTETVTGDGYAVSNSVAGDGSISASSSVQAFAQGGSANQKASVSGESGFISSTSASSQNTMTVAGGFENEGYLSTDITSQAGPVAATTGSANILGVDCMDGESSRVLASNEMAMTVDGLHLTSSGDLGRFGFAAANVRTGGQSEARGRSDGTIVAGTYGHYDDPSAWVTAGWRWSNHPNLQLYLRKDSNLQYEGLTATQASGAIMAAANTWEGATNQNLFASSVIQSTTVRADRLDGKNVHAWVYDRSGALGYSRTYYYPSTYVTGADGKSYWKAAESDVCYNTAYSWTTDASKAYLNPNPNAPLSSNRLDVQTVALHELGHTIGLGDTYLHSLYKYDLSQIMGYYDGVQRNLGAGDVNGVKALYG
;
A
#
# COMPACT_ATOMS: atom_id res chain seq x y z
N MET A 1 -23.57 25.91 12.88
CA MET A 1 -23.42 26.92 11.82
C MET A 1 -23.04 26.16 10.56
N GLN A 2 -23.70 26.38 9.43
CA GLN A 2 -23.33 25.77 8.15
C GLN A 2 -22.56 26.82 7.35
N LEU A 3 -21.33 26.50 6.96
CA LEU A 3 -20.51 27.34 6.09
C LEU A 3 -20.58 26.74 4.69
N GLN A 4 -20.93 27.55 3.70
CA GLN A 4 -20.87 27.18 2.29
C GLN A 4 -19.60 27.81 1.72
N LEU A 5 -18.67 26.97 1.30
CA LEU A 5 -17.39 27.35 0.72
C LEU A 5 -17.46 27.15 -0.80
N ASP A 6 -16.74 27.97 -1.56
CA ASP A 6 -16.51 27.80 -3.00
C ASP A 6 -15.07 27.34 -3.29
N ASP A 7 -14.75 27.13 -4.56
CA ASP A 7 -13.44 26.64 -5.04
C ASP A 7 -12.25 27.56 -4.66
N SER A 8 -12.51 28.75 -4.13
CA SER A 8 -11.49 29.71 -3.68
C SER A 8 -11.48 29.93 -2.16
N SER A 9 -12.37 29.26 -1.43
CA SER A 9 -12.63 29.51 -0.03
C SER A 9 -11.82 28.59 0.88
N LEU A 10 -11.08 29.19 1.82
CA LEU A 10 -10.38 28.47 2.89
C LEU A 10 -11.01 28.80 4.25
N TYR A 11 -11.38 27.78 5.00
CA TYR A 11 -11.76 27.93 6.41
C TYR A 11 -10.64 27.39 7.31
N SER A 12 -10.14 28.25 8.21
CA SER A 12 -9.21 27.86 9.26
C SER A 12 -9.71 28.34 10.61
N GLU A 13 -9.62 27.48 11.61
CA GLU A 13 -10.04 27.77 12.97
C GLU A 13 -8.94 27.32 13.93
N HIS A 14 -8.56 28.22 14.82
CA HIS A 14 -7.62 27.94 15.89
C HIS A 14 -8.27 28.23 17.24
N SER A 15 -8.28 27.22 18.10
CA SER A 15 -8.81 27.31 19.46
C SER A 15 -7.75 26.83 20.44
N THR A 16 -7.48 27.61 21.49
CA THR A 16 -6.51 27.28 22.52
C THR A 16 -7.20 27.27 23.88
N SER A 17 -6.91 26.27 24.70
CA SER A 17 -7.35 26.22 26.10
C SER A 17 -6.14 25.99 26.99
N ALA A 18 -5.98 26.82 28.02
CA ALA A 18 -4.87 26.69 28.98
C ALA A 18 -5.07 25.49 29.94
N SER A 19 -6.32 25.16 30.26
CA SER A 19 -6.69 24.00 31.07
C SER A 19 -8.14 23.63 30.77
N GLY A 20 -8.41 22.36 30.47
CA GLY A 20 -9.75 21.85 30.23
C GLY A 20 -9.80 20.82 29.11
N VAL A 21 -11.01 20.54 28.63
CA VAL A 21 -11.26 19.68 27.48
C VAL A 21 -11.69 20.56 26.32
N LEU A 22 -11.07 20.35 25.16
CA LEU A 22 -11.52 20.91 23.90
C LEU A 22 -12.08 19.78 23.05
N ASN A 23 -13.30 19.94 22.54
CA ASN A 23 -13.93 19.01 21.62
C ASN A 23 -14.39 19.80 20.40
N LYS A 24 -14.03 19.31 19.21
CA LYS A 24 -14.48 19.85 17.93
C LYS A 24 -14.92 18.69 17.05
N ALA A 25 -16.01 18.90 16.32
CA ALA A 25 -16.46 18.00 15.28
C ALA A 25 -16.73 18.81 14.00
N SER A 26 -16.26 18.31 12.87
CA SER A 26 -16.40 18.92 11.56
C SER A 26 -17.00 17.93 10.58
N GLN A 27 -17.74 18.44 9.60
CA GLN A 27 -18.27 17.68 8.48
C GLN A 27 -17.99 18.44 7.18
N MET A 28 -17.60 17.71 6.15
CA MET A 28 -17.38 18.23 4.81
C MET A 28 -18.03 17.30 3.80
N GLN A 29 -18.80 17.89 2.88
CA GLN A 29 -19.36 17.20 1.74
C GLN A 29 -19.24 18.13 0.54
N GLY A 30 -18.86 17.60 -0.61
CA GLY A 30 -18.62 18.43 -1.78
C GLY A 30 -18.20 17.61 -2.98
N SER A 31 -18.14 18.30 -4.12
CA SER A 31 -17.52 17.84 -5.35
C SER A 31 -16.26 18.67 -5.66
N GLY A 32 -15.36 18.16 -6.49
CA GLY A 32 -14.13 18.87 -6.86
C GLY A 32 -13.02 18.66 -5.84
N GLU A 33 -12.01 19.54 -5.83
CA GLU A 33 -10.87 19.42 -4.92
C GLU A 33 -11.27 19.84 -3.50
N ASN A 34 -11.31 18.88 -2.58
CA ASN A 34 -11.70 19.10 -1.21
C ASN A 34 -10.67 18.49 -0.26
N SER A 35 -10.41 19.17 0.86
CA SER A 35 -9.57 18.63 1.92
C SER A 35 -10.04 19.08 3.30
N MET A 36 -9.89 18.18 4.27
CA MET A 36 -10.11 18.45 5.69
C MET A 36 -8.93 17.92 6.46
N THR A 37 -8.32 18.78 7.27
CA THR A 37 -7.33 18.40 8.27
C THR A 37 -7.79 18.90 9.62
N GLU A 38 -7.79 18.00 10.61
CA GLU A 38 -8.00 18.35 12.00
C GLU A 38 -6.80 17.89 12.82
N THR A 39 -6.28 18.80 13.63
CA THR A 39 -5.11 18.55 14.46
C THR A 39 -5.37 19.02 15.89
N VAL A 40 -4.98 18.18 16.84
CA VAL A 40 -4.89 18.52 18.26
C VAL A 40 -3.46 18.31 18.73
N THR A 41 -2.93 19.27 19.46
CA THR A 41 -1.57 19.22 20.03
C THR A 41 -1.61 19.61 21.50
N GLY A 42 -0.69 19.05 22.26
CA GLY A 42 -0.46 19.42 23.65
C GLY A 42 0.99 19.15 24.04
N ASP A 43 1.29 19.31 25.33
CA ASP A 43 2.63 19.06 25.85
C ASP A 43 2.96 17.56 25.77
N GLY A 44 3.82 17.19 24.82
CA GLY A 44 4.28 15.81 24.60
C GLY A 44 3.33 14.91 23.79
N TYR A 45 2.30 15.47 23.14
CA TYR A 45 1.44 14.70 22.24
C TYR A 45 0.93 15.51 21.03
N ALA A 46 0.66 14.81 19.94
CA ALA A 46 -0.05 15.34 18.78
C ALA A 46 -0.94 14.27 18.14
N VAL A 47 -2.12 14.65 17.68
CA VAL A 47 -2.96 13.82 16.80
C VAL A 47 -3.43 14.66 15.63
N SER A 48 -3.27 14.15 14.41
CA SER A 48 -3.71 14.79 13.18
C SER A 48 -4.40 13.79 12.29
N ASN A 49 -5.59 14.12 11.80
CA ASN A 49 -6.29 13.37 10.76
C ASN A 49 -6.48 14.29 9.55
N SER A 50 -6.13 13.80 8.36
CA SER A 50 -6.34 14.50 7.10
C SER A 50 -7.07 13.60 6.11
N VAL A 51 -7.91 14.20 5.29
CA VAL A 51 -8.52 13.59 4.12
C VAL A 51 -8.51 14.62 3.01
N ALA A 52 -8.18 14.18 1.81
CA ALA A 52 -8.23 15.00 0.61
C ALA A 52 -8.69 14.15 -0.57
N GLY A 53 -9.18 14.80 -1.60
CA GLY A 53 -9.43 14.17 -2.88
C GLY A 53 -10.09 15.14 -3.84
N ASP A 54 -10.13 14.74 -5.09
CA ASP A 54 -11.00 15.35 -6.08
C ASP A 54 -12.30 14.53 -6.23
N GLY A 55 -13.23 15.03 -7.03
CA GLY A 55 -14.53 14.40 -7.18
C GLY A 55 -15.37 14.53 -5.91
N SER A 56 -16.12 13.50 -5.56
CA SER A 56 -17.06 13.50 -4.43
C SER A 56 -16.37 13.16 -3.12
N ILE A 57 -16.57 13.99 -2.10
CA ILE A 57 -16.13 13.73 -0.72
C ILE A 57 -17.30 13.76 0.26
N SER A 58 -17.26 12.88 1.25
CA SER A 58 -18.08 12.94 2.45
C SER A 58 -17.20 12.55 3.63
N ALA A 59 -16.90 13.51 4.50
CA ALA A 59 -16.03 13.32 5.65
C ALA A 59 -16.66 13.90 6.91
N SER A 60 -16.52 13.16 8.01
CA SER A 60 -16.76 13.65 9.36
C SER A 60 -15.52 13.37 10.20
N SER A 61 -15.02 14.39 10.87
CA SER A 61 -13.90 14.27 11.79
C SER A 61 -14.28 14.86 13.14
N SER A 62 -13.73 14.32 14.21
CA SER A 62 -13.81 14.91 15.54
C SER A 62 -12.49 14.78 16.26
N VAL A 63 -12.08 15.83 16.96
CA VAL A 63 -10.86 15.88 17.76
C VAL A 63 -11.18 16.25 19.20
N GLN A 64 -10.46 15.63 20.12
CA GLN A 64 -10.58 15.89 21.55
C GLN A 64 -9.19 16.07 22.17
N ALA A 65 -9.02 17.13 22.95
CA ALA A 65 -7.84 17.39 23.75
C ALA A 65 -8.12 17.07 25.23
N PHE A 66 -7.19 16.37 25.87
CA PHE A 66 -7.20 16.06 27.30
C PHE A 66 -5.88 16.52 27.94
N ALA A 67 -5.81 16.50 29.27
CA ALA A 67 -4.63 16.94 30.01
C ALA A 67 -3.35 16.14 29.70
N GLN A 68 -3.47 14.85 29.32
CA GLN A 68 -2.33 13.96 29.08
C GLN A 68 -2.41 13.26 27.71
N GLY A 69 -3.18 13.81 26.77
CA GLY A 69 -3.32 13.21 25.46
C GLY A 69 -4.38 13.84 24.59
N GLY A 70 -4.49 13.33 23.38
CA GLY A 70 -5.52 13.72 22.42
C GLY A 70 -6.10 12.52 21.70
N SER A 71 -7.27 12.68 21.12
CA SER A 71 -7.86 11.71 20.21
C SER A 71 -8.46 12.39 19.00
N ALA A 72 -8.52 11.66 17.89
CA ALA A 72 -9.17 12.06 16.68
C ALA A 72 -9.92 10.86 16.08
N ASN A 73 -11.17 11.02 15.68
CA ASN A 73 -11.91 10.06 14.89
C ASN A 73 -12.19 10.69 13.52
N GLN A 74 -11.93 9.95 12.44
CA GLN A 74 -12.25 10.36 11.08
C GLN A 74 -13.00 9.23 10.39
N LYS A 75 -14.16 9.57 9.85
CA LYS A 75 -14.88 8.75 8.89
C LYS A 75 -14.92 9.49 7.57
N ALA A 76 -14.44 8.87 6.50
CA ALA A 76 -14.44 9.47 5.18
C ALA A 76 -14.90 8.50 4.10
N SER A 77 -15.42 9.06 3.01
CA SER A 77 -15.65 8.40 1.74
C SER A 77 -15.30 9.39 0.65
N VAL A 78 -14.36 9.01 -0.21
CA VAL A 78 -13.86 9.84 -1.31
C VAL A 78 -13.94 9.02 -2.58
N SER A 79 -14.39 9.64 -3.68
CA SER A 79 -14.38 9.04 -5.01
C SER A 79 -14.14 10.10 -6.06
N GLY A 80 -13.21 9.86 -6.99
CA GLY A 80 -12.77 10.83 -7.98
C GLY A 80 -11.56 10.30 -8.72
N GLU A 81 -10.73 11.17 -9.28
CA GLU A 81 -9.45 10.83 -9.91
C GLU A 81 -8.34 10.54 -8.90
N SER A 82 -8.47 11.06 -7.68
CA SER A 82 -7.52 10.90 -6.59
C SER A 82 -8.22 11.01 -5.25
N GLY A 83 -7.67 10.30 -4.28
CA GLY A 83 -8.12 10.38 -2.90
C GLY A 83 -6.97 10.04 -1.97
N PHE A 84 -6.93 10.71 -0.84
CA PHE A 84 -5.89 10.56 0.16
C PHE A 84 -6.48 10.64 1.56
N ILE A 85 -5.97 9.78 2.45
CA ILE A 85 -6.20 9.84 3.88
C ILE A 85 -4.86 9.76 4.58
N SER A 86 -4.76 10.47 5.70
CA SER A 86 -3.67 10.27 6.64
C SER A 86 -4.13 10.51 8.07
N SER A 87 -3.45 9.83 8.97
CA SER A 87 -3.71 9.90 10.40
C SER A 87 -2.40 9.66 11.13
N THR A 88 -1.97 10.64 11.89
CA THR A 88 -0.74 10.57 12.70
C THR A 88 -1.09 10.82 14.15
N SER A 89 -0.61 9.94 15.03
CA SER A 89 -0.63 10.13 16.48
C SER A 89 0.80 10.00 17.00
N ALA A 90 1.23 10.97 17.79
CA ALA A 90 2.57 11.03 18.36
C ALA A 90 2.48 11.19 19.87
N SER A 91 3.23 10.37 20.60
CA SER A 91 3.41 10.44 22.04
C SER A 91 4.88 10.47 22.42
N SER A 92 5.15 10.56 23.72
CA SER A 92 6.50 10.45 24.26
C SER A 92 7.15 9.08 24.03
N GLN A 93 6.39 8.02 23.75
CA GLN A 93 6.92 6.66 23.57
C GLN A 93 7.00 6.22 22.12
N ASN A 94 6.09 6.68 21.26
CA ASN A 94 6.04 6.27 19.86
C ASN A 94 5.24 7.25 19.00
N THR A 95 5.42 7.12 17.70
CA THR A 95 4.56 7.71 16.67
C THR A 95 3.89 6.60 15.89
N MET A 96 2.56 6.63 15.81
CA MET A 96 1.76 5.77 14.95
C MET A 96 1.24 6.61 13.79
N THR A 97 1.57 6.20 12.57
CA THR A 97 1.12 6.86 11.35
C THR A 97 0.41 5.88 10.46
N VAL A 98 -0.66 6.34 9.82
CA VAL A 98 -1.44 5.64 8.82
C VAL A 98 -1.66 6.59 7.66
N ALA A 99 -1.51 6.13 6.44
CA ALA A 99 -1.85 6.89 5.25
C ALA A 99 -2.20 5.97 4.09
N GLY A 100 -3.01 6.46 3.16
CA GLY A 100 -3.32 5.72 1.96
C GLY A 100 -4.06 6.58 0.96
N GLY A 101 -4.22 6.06 -0.24
CA GLY A 101 -4.88 6.77 -1.31
C GLY A 101 -4.90 5.99 -2.61
N PHE A 102 -5.49 6.61 -3.61
CA PHE A 102 -5.56 6.11 -4.98
C PHE A 102 -5.34 7.26 -5.96
N GLU A 103 -4.97 6.91 -7.19
CA GLU A 103 -4.85 7.84 -8.32
C GLU A 103 -5.30 7.18 -9.63
N ASN A 104 -5.77 8.02 -10.57
CA ASN A 104 -6.40 7.65 -11.84
C ASN A 104 -7.67 6.86 -11.59
N GLU A 105 -8.73 7.56 -11.21
CA GLU A 105 -10.03 7.04 -10.82
C GLU A 105 -10.04 6.07 -9.62
N GLY A 106 -10.88 6.30 -8.62
CA GLY A 106 -11.10 5.32 -7.59
C GLY A 106 -12.05 5.74 -6.49
N TYR A 107 -12.05 4.94 -5.43
CA TYR A 107 -12.74 5.26 -4.20
C TYR A 107 -11.93 4.80 -3.00
N LEU A 108 -12.08 5.52 -1.88
CA LEU A 108 -11.60 5.10 -0.58
C LEU A 108 -12.67 5.36 0.47
N SER A 109 -12.68 4.56 1.51
CA SER A 109 -13.49 4.78 2.70
C SER A 109 -12.69 4.44 3.96
N THR A 110 -12.91 5.23 5.00
CA THR A 110 -12.21 5.06 6.28
C THR A 110 -13.17 5.24 7.45
N ASP A 111 -12.84 4.54 8.54
CA ASP A 111 -13.34 4.82 9.88
C ASP A 111 -12.14 4.57 10.82
N ILE A 112 -11.38 5.63 11.08
CA ILE A 112 -10.10 5.57 11.77
C ILE A 112 -10.20 6.37 13.07
N THR A 113 -9.71 5.76 14.15
CA THR A 113 -9.55 6.43 15.44
C THR A 113 -8.08 6.45 15.82
N SER A 114 -7.55 7.64 16.03
CA SER A 114 -6.19 7.89 16.48
C SER A 114 -6.18 8.49 17.87
N GLN A 115 -5.23 8.03 18.67
CA GLN A 115 -5.10 8.42 20.07
C GLN A 115 -3.62 8.63 20.37
N ALA A 116 -3.30 9.74 21.03
CA ALA A 116 -1.99 9.97 21.60
C ALA A 116 -2.18 10.13 23.11
N GLY A 117 -1.95 9.04 23.86
CA GLY A 117 -1.80 9.07 25.32
C GLY A 117 -0.34 8.84 25.70
N PRO A 118 -0.03 8.01 26.71
CA PRO A 118 1.35 7.56 26.95
C PRO A 118 1.95 6.84 25.73
N VAL A 119 1.12 6.10 24.99
CA VAL A 119 1.47 5.39 23.76
C VAL A 119 0.50 5.87 22.68
N ALA A 120 1.02 6.21 21.50
CA ALA A 120 0.23 6.51 20.32
C ALA A 120 -0.34 5.24 19.70
N ALA A 121 -1.59 5.29 19.25
CA ALA A 121 -2.26 4.17 18.60
C ALA A 121 -3.28 4.67 17.57
N THR A 122 -3.40 3.92 16.48
CA THR A 122 -4.41 4.11 15.45
C THR A 122 -5.11 2.79 15.22
N THR A 123 -6.44 2.81 15.27
CA THR A 123 -7.30 1.64 15.04
C THR A 123 -8.40 1.99 14.05
N GLY A 124 -9.06 0.96 13.53
CA GLY A 124 -10.24 1.12 12.69
C GLY A 124 -10.13 0.36 11.39
N SER A 125 -10.72 0.91 10.34
CA SER A 125 -10.72 0.33 9.01
C SER A 125 -10.38 1.35 7.93
N ALA A 126 -9.63 0.91 6.93
CA ALA A 126 -9.41 1.63 5.68
C ALA A 126 -9.62 0.65 4.53
N ASN A 127 -10.51 1.03 3.61
CA ASN A 127 -10.79 0.29 2.39
C ASN A 127 -10.52 1.20 1.21
N ILE A 128 -9.61 0.80 0.32
CA ILE A 128 -9.25 1.57 -0.88
C ILE A 128 -9.50 0.67 -2.05
N LEU A 129 -10.36 1.11 -2.97
CA LEU A 129 -10.80 0.30 -4.11
C LEU A 129 -11.13 -1.10 -3.61
N GLY A 130 -12.04 -1.27 -2.65
CA GLY A 130 -12.50 -2.57 -2.18
C GLY A 130 -11.51 -3.40 -1.37
N VAL A 131 -10.21 -3.08 -1.42
CA VAL A 131 -9.18 -3.78 -0.68
C VAL A 131 -9.19 -3.30 0.76
N ASP A 132 -9.34 -4.22 1.70
CA ASP A 132 -9.29 -3.95 3.14
C ASP A 132 -7.84 -3.70 3.58
N CYS A 133 -7.33 -2.50 3.28
CA CYS A 133 -5.96 -2.10 3.58
C CYS A 133 -5.66 -2.08 5.09
N MET A 134 -6.63 -1.77 5.94
CA MET A 134 -6.50 -1.83 7.39
C MET A 134 -7.80 -2.31 8.04
N ASP A 135 -7.65 -3.09 9.10
CA ASP A 135 -8.71 -3.72 9.86
C ASP A 135 -8.30 -3.94 11.33
N GLY A 136 -9.13 -4.64 12.11
CA GLY A 136 -8.85 -4.94 13.51
C GLY A 136 -7.68 -5.92 13.74
N GLU A 137 -7.31 -6.75 12.77
CA GLU A 137 -6.17 -7.67 12.86
C GLU A 137 -4.85 -6.91 12.65
N SER A 138 -4.73 -6.19 11.54
CA SER A 138 -3.60 -5.33 11.24
C SER A 138 -3.40 -4.23 12.30
N SER A 139 -4.48 -3.60 12.79
CA SER A 139 -4.40 -2.64 13.91
C SER A 139 -3.73 -3.23 15.15
N ARG A 140 -4.06 -4.49 15.50
CA ARG A 140 -3.46 -5.18 16.65
C ARG A 140 -2.00 -5.51 16.42
N VAL A 141 -1.65 -5.94 15.20
CA VAL A 141 -0.26 -6.19 14.80
C VAL A 141 0.58 -4.92 14.93
N LEU A 142 0.12 -3.82 14.35
CA LEU A 142 0.78 -2.50 14.39
C LEU A 142 0.90 -1.97 15.82
N ALA A 143 -0.10 -2.19 16.68
CA ALA A 143 -0.05 -1.78 18.09
C ALA A 143 0.87 -2.67 18.96
N SER A 144 1.13 -3.91 18.55
CA SER A 144 1.81 -4.90 19.40
C SER A 144 3.31 -4.66 19.54
N ASN A 145 3.95 -4.07 18.54
CA ASN A 145 5.41 -3.90 18.45
C ASN A 145 5.77 -2.71 17.54
N GLU A 146 7.07 -2.42 17.42
CA GLU A 146 7.60 -1.63 16.32
C GLU A 146 7.41 -2.41 15.02
N MET A 147 6.27 -2.16 14.37
CA MET A 147 5.87 -2.82 13.16
C MET A 147 5.30 -1.78 12.21
N ALA A 148 5.59 -1.96 10.94
CA ALA A 148 4.98 -1.22 9.87
C ALA A 148 4.49 -2.19 8.80
N MET A 149 3.56 -1.73 7.98
CA MET A 149 3.07 -2.47 6.83
C MET A 149 2.82 -1.54 5.64
N THR A 150 2.88 -2.09 4.44
CA THR A 150 2.27 -1.50 3.24
C THR A 150 1.28 -2.46 2.59
N VAL A 151 0.32 -1.90 1.87
CA VAL A 151 -0.52 -2.58 0.88
C VAL A 151 -0.39 -1.79 -0.40
N ASP A 152 0.16 -2.40 -1.44
CA ASP A 152 0.47 -1.75 -2.72
C ASP A 152 -0.11 -2.62 -3.84
N GLY A 153 -0.76 -1.99 -4.83
CA GLY A 153 -1.34 -2.73 -5.95
C GLY A 153 -1.82 -1.83 -7.09
N LEU A 154 -2.04 -2.48 -8.24
CA LEU A 154 -2.58 -1.89 -9.46
C LEU A 154 -4.09 -2.15 -9.56
N HIS A 155 -4.82 -1.21 -10.16
CA HIS A 155 -6.23 -1.41 -10.52
C HIS A 155 -6.54 -1.01 -11.95
N LEU A 156 -7.58 -1.58 -12.53
CA LEU A 156 -8.12 -1.15 -13.82
C LEU A 156 -9.15 -0.03 -13.57
N THR A 157 -9.00 1.10 -14.23
CA THR A 157 -9.93 2.23 -14.24
C THR A 157 -11.13 1.92 -15.13
N SER A 158 -12.17 2.76 -15.04
CA SER A 158 -13.30 2.67 -15.95
C SER A 158 -12.87 2.96 -17.39
N SER A 159 -11.85 3.78 -17.67
CA SER A 159 -11.37 4.04 -19.03
C SER A 159 -10.63 2.85 -19.66
N GLY A 160 -10.36 1.79 -18.89
CA GLY A 160 -9.51 0.67 -19.31
C GLY A 160 -8.02 0.96 -19.14
N ASP A 161 -7.68 2.08 -18.49
CA ASP A 161 -6.31 2.38 -18.06
C ASP A 161 -6.01 1.66 -16.73
N LEU A 162 -4.76 1.56 -16.32
CA LEU A 162 -4.38 1.21 -14.95
C LEU A 162 -4.27 2.47 -14.08
N GLY A 163 -4.85 2.40 -12.90
CA GLY A 163 -4.57 3.30 -11.79
C GLY A 163 -3.83 2.57 -10.67
N ARG A 164 -3.61 3.30 -9.58
CA ARG A 164 -2.95 2.75 -8.39
C ARG A 164 -3.72 2.99 -7.13
N PHE A 165 -3.41 2.16 -6.15
CA PHE A 165 -3.71 2.44 -4.76
C PHE A 165 -2.57 1.98 -3.86
N GLY A 166 -2.49 2.61 -2.70
CA GLY A 166 -1.50 2.29 -1.71
C GLY A 166 -1.98 2.63 -0.32
N PHE A 167 -1.47 1.90 0.65
CA PHE A 167 -1.69 2.17 2.06
C PHE A 167 -0.43 1.83 2.83
N ALA A 168 -0.04 2.69 3.76
CA ALA A 168 1.08 2.47 4.66
C ALA A 168 0.66 2.75 6.09
N ALA A 169 1.12 1.92 7.01
CA ALA A 169 0.96 2.15 8.44
C ALA A 169 2.27 1.82 9.17
N ALA A 170 2.68 2.63 10.13
CA ALA A 170 3.92 2.45 10.85
C ALA A 170 3.81 2.87 12.31
N ASN A 171 4.24 1.98 13.20
CA ASN A 171 4.44 2.26 14.62
C ASN A 171 5.95 2.32 14.92
N VAL A 172 6.46 3.50 15.28
CA VAL A 172 7.89 3.76 15.48
C VAL A 172 8.13 4.32 16.88
N ARG A 173 9.05 3.75 17.68
CA ARG A 173 9.36 4.31 19.00
C ARG A 173 10.13 5.62 18.93
N THR A 174 9.83 6.49 19.88
CA THR A 174 10.57 7.73 20.13
C THR A 174 11.92 7.38 20.76
N GLY A 175 13.03 7.82 20.16
CA GLY A 175 14.39 7.60 20.69
C GLY A 175 15.06 6.28 20.33
N GLY A 176 14.45 5.44 19.47
CA GLY A 176 15.21 4.45 18.70
C GLY A 176 16.23 5.15 17.79
N GLN A 177 17.21 4.45 17.22
CA GLN A 177 18.16 5.04 16.26
C GLN A 177 17.47 5.44 14.93
N SER A 178 16.58 6.43 15.00
CA SER A 178 15.88 7.06 13.89
C SER A 178 16.32 8.52 13.71
N GLU A 179 17.55 8.85 14.12
CA GLU A 179 18.18 10.10 13.68
C GLU A 179 18.49 10.00 12.18
N ALA A 180 17.58 10.59 11.40
CA ALA A 180 17.76 11.08 10.04
C ALA A 180 18.29 10.06 9.01
N ARG A 181 17.39 9.46 8.24
CA ARG A 181 17.53 9.19 6.78
C ARG A 181 16.26 8.54 6.23
N GLY A 182 15.37 9.34 5.62
CA GLY A 182 14.45 8.85 4.59
C GLY A 182 12.93 8.99 4.85
N ARG A 183 12.45 10.23 4.74
CA ARG A 183 11.13 10.63 4.16
C ARG A 183 9.82 10.32 4.92
N SER A 184 9.29 11.43 5.45
CA SER A 184 7.88 11.88 5.58
C SER A 184 6.85 11.02 6.32
N ASP A 185 6.47 11.58 7.47
CA ASP A 185 5.13 11.61 8.07
C ASP A 185 4.00 11.27 7.08
N GLY A 186 3.50 10.03 7.13
CA GLY A 186 2.20 9.69 6.55
C GLY A 186 2.08 9.86 5.05
N THR A 187 3.18 9.73 4.32
CA THR A 187 3.12 9.54 2.86
C THR A 187 3.02 8.05 2.53
N ILE A 188 2.12 7.68 1.61
CA ILE A 188 2.31 6.49 0.76
C ILE A 188 3.77 6.52 0.35
N VAL A 189 4.54 5.45 0.60
CA VAL A 189 6.01 5.51 0.54
C VAL A 189 6.44 6.00 -0.84
N ALA A 190 6.69 7.30 -0.96
CA ALA A 190 7.20 7.92 -2.16
C ALA A 190 8.67 7.51 -2.21
N GLY A 191 8.92 6.38 -2.87
CA GLY A 191 10.20 5.73 -2.82
C GLY A 191 11.33 6.61 -3.33
N THR A 192 12.56 6.18 -3.06
CA THR A 192 13.73 6.88 -3.55
C THR A 192 14.02 6.46 -4.98
N TYR A 193 14.06 7.42 -5.90
CA TYR A 193 14.41 7.17 -7.30
C TYR A 193 15.93 7.00 -7.46
N GLY A 194 16.33 5.98 -8.22
CA GLY A 194 17.74 5.79 -8.60
C GLY A 194 18.20 6.75 -9.71
N HIS A 195 17.39 6.91 -10.75
CA HIS A 195 17.66 7.77 -11.91
C HIS A 195 16.44 8.64 -12.17
N TYR A 196 16.44 9.86 -11.66
CA TYR A 196 15.37 10.82 -11.92
C TYR A 196 15.43 11.29 -13.39
N ASP A 197 14.27 11.50 -14.01
CA ASP A 197 14.04 11.76 -15.44
C ASP A 197 14.66 10.79 -16.49
N ASP A 198 14.74 9.47 -16.24
CA ASP A 198 15.31 8.43 -17.13
C ASP A 198 14.38 7.18 -17.30
N PRO A 199 14.16 6.63 -18.51
CA PRO A 199 13.45 5.35 -18.73
C PRO A 199 14.09 4.10 -18.08
N SER A 200 15.23 4.22 -17.42
CA SER A 200 15.85 3.19 -16.58
C SER A 200 15.69 3.49 -15.08
N ALA A 201 14.76 4.39 -14.75
CA ALA A 201 14.41 4.71 -13.38
C ALA A 201 13.80 3.52 -12.64
N TRP A 202 14.03 3.52 -11.34
CA TRP A 202 13.47 2.57 -10.40
C TRP A 202 13.18 3.27 -9.09
N VAL A 203 12.27 2.67 -8.31
CA VAL A 203 11.81 3.18 -7.02
C VAL A 203 11.96 2.06 -5.98
N THR A 204 12.40 2.38 -4.78
CA THR A 204 12.39 1.45 -3.64
C THR A 204 11.29 1.77 -2.64
N ALA A 205 10.66 0.73 -2.10
CA ALA A 205 9.64 0.82 -1.05
C ALA A 205 10.19 1.19 0.35
N GLY A 206 11.50 1.44 0.49
CA GLY A 206 12.13 1.87 1.74
C GLY A 206 12.46 0.74 2.72
N TRP A 207 12.06 -0.48 2.39
CA TRP A 207 12.38 -1.71 3.12
C TRP A 207 12.96 -2.74 2.15
N ARG A 208 13.67 -3.74 2.69
CA ARG A 208 14.14 -4.91 1.93
C ARG A 208 14.38 -6.11 2.85
N TRP A 209 14.59 -7.27 2.27
CA TRP A 209 15.03 -8.45 3.00
C TRP A 209 16.55 -8.43 3.27
N SER A 210 16.99 -9.25 4.23
CA SER A 210 18.41 -9.56 4.41
C SER A 210 19.01 -10.19 3.14
N ASN A 211 20.33 -10.18 3.00
CA ASN A 211 21.02 -10.87 1.90
C ASN A 211 20.74 -12.39 1.94
N HIS A 212 20.65 -12.99 0.75
CA HIS A 212 20.26 -14.38 0.50
C HIS A 212 19.04 -14.82 1.34
N PRO A 213 17.90 -14.11 1.25
CA PRO A 213 16.78 -14.34 2.15
C PRO A 213 16.09 -15.69 1.93
N ASN A 214 16.26 -16.30 0.75
CA ASN A 214 15.71 -17.61 0.39
C ASN A 214 14.22 -17.73 0.76
N LEU A 215 13.44 -16.74 0.33
CA LEU A 215 12.04 -16.56 0.70
C LEU A 215 11.22 -17.76 0.24
N GLN A 216 10.67 -18.51 1.20
CA GLN A 216 9.74 -19.58 0.91
C GLN A 216 8.37 -19.00 0.56
N LEU A 217 7.95 -19.21 -0.69
CA LEU A 217 6.61 -18.84 -1.16
C LEU A 217 5.63 -20.00 -0.90
N TYR A 218 4.42 -19.66 -0.51
CA TYR A 218 3.31 -20.60 -0.34
C TYR A 218 2.19 -20.25 -1.31
N LEU A 219 1.47 -21.26 -1.80
CA LEU A 219 0.23 -21.08 -2.56
C LEU A 219 -0.94 -21.62 -1.74
N ARG A 220 -1.92 -20.75 -1.45
CA ARG A 220 -3.17 -21.17 -0.83
C ARG A 220 -4.01 -21.95 -1.85
N LYS A 221 -4.29 -23.21 -1.53
CA LYS A 221 -5.10 -24.12 -2.33
C LYS A 221 -6.51 -24.20 -1.73
N ASP A 222 -7.42 -23.41 -2.27
CA ASP A 222 -8.81 -23.32 -1.85
C ASP A 222 -9.78 -23.36 -3.05
N SER A 223 -11.06 -23.12 -2.80
CA SER A 223 -12.09 -23.06 -3.83
C SER A 223 -11.92 -21.84 -4.75
N ASN A 224 -11.38 -20.72 -4.25
CA ASN A 224 -11.21 -19.51 -5.05
C ASN A 224 -10.26 -19.79 -6.21
N LEU A 225 -9.09 -20.38 -5.94
CA LEU A 225 -8.16 -20.81 -6.99
C LEU A 225 -8.81 -21.81 -7.96
N GLN A 226 -9.59 -22.76 -7.45
CA GLN A 226 -10.23 -23.78 -8.29
C GLN A 226 -11.28 -23.19 -9.24
N TYR A 227 -12.02 -22.17 -8.81
CA TYR A 227 -13.04 -21.52 -9.62
C TYR A 227 -12.46 -20.71 -10.79
N GLU A 228 -11.18 -20.34 -10.72
CA GLU A 228 -10.46 -19.79 -11.87
C GLU A 228 -10.17 -20.80 -12.98
N GLY A 229 -10.46 -22.09 -12.75
CA GLY A 229 -10.09 -23.17 -13.68
C GLY A 229 -8.58 -23.43 -13.72
N LEU A 230 -7.83 -22.94 -12.73
CA LEU A 230 -6.41 -23.18 -12.57
C LEU A 230 -6.14 -24.33 -11.62
N THR A 231 -5.22 -25.21 -12.00
CA THR A 231 -4.64 -26.17 -11.05
C THR A 231 -3.60 -25.48 -10.17
N ALA A 232 -3.42 -25.97 -8.94
CA ALA A 232 -2.38 -25.49 -8.06
C ALA A 232 -0.98 -25.59 -8.69
N THR A 233 -0.71 -26.62 -9.49
CA THR A 233 0.56 -26.78 -10.24
C THR A 233 0.76 -25.69 -11.29
N GLN A 234 -0.28 -25.33 -12.05
CA GLN A 234 -0.19 -24.24 -13.03
C GLN A 234 0.10 -22.90 -12.33
N ALA A 235 -0.67 -22.56 -11.29
CA ALA A 235 -0.47 -21.32 -10.54
C ALA A 235 0.91 -21.26 -9.88
N SER A 236 1.31 -22.30 -9.16
CA SER A 236 2.64 -22.38 -8.51
C SER A 236 3.79 -22.34 -9.52
N GLY A 237 3.63 -22.93 -10.71
CA GLY A 237 4.60 -22.84 -11.79
C GLY A 237 4.75 -21.41 -12.35
N ALA A 238 3.64 -20.68 -12.53
CA ALA A 238 3.67 -19.29 -12.99
C ALA A 238 4.31 -18.36 -11.95
N ILE A 239 3.98 -18.52 -10.66
CA ILE A 239 4.57 -17.77 -9.55
C ILE A 239 6.08 -18.05 -9.45
N MET A 240 6.48 -19.33 -9.55
CA MET A 240 7.90 -19.71 -9.55
C MET A 240 8.66 -19.12 -10.75
N ALA A 241 8.03 -19.07 -11.93
CA ALA A 241 8.64 -18.44 -13.10
C ALA A 241 8.85 -16.93 -12.90
N ALA A 242 7.90 -16.23 -12.26
CA ALA A 242 8.06 -14.83 -11.87
C ALA A 242 9.20 -14.64 -10.86
N ALA A 243 9.25 -15.46 -9.79
CA ALA A 243 10.33 -15.45 -8.80
C ALA A 243 11.72 -15.67 -9.44
N ASN A 244 11.82 -16.65 -10.34
CA ASN A 244 13.06 -16.96 -11.07
C ASN A 244 13.50 -15.81 -12.00
N THR A 245 12.55 -15.00 -12.48
CA THR A 245 12.87 -13.85 -13.33
C THR A 245 13.58 -12.76 -12.51
N TRP A 246 13.13 -12.51 -11.28
CA TRP A 246 13.81 -11.60 -10.34
C TRP A 246 15.17 -12.15 -9.87
N GLU A 247 15.23 -13.45 -9.53
CA GLU A 247 16.49 -14.15 -9.22
C GLU A 247 17.55 -13.92 -10.29
N GLY A 248 17.18 -14.14 -11.57
CA GLY A 248 18.10 -14.01 -12.70
C GLY A 248 18.68 -12.61 -12.91
N ALA A 249 18.12 -11.57 -12.29
CA ALA A 249 18.63 -10.21 -12.34
C ALA A 249 19.63 -9.88 -11.22
N THR A 250 19.82 -10.77 -10.25
CA THR A 250 20.69 -10.56 -9.09
C THR A 250 21.71 -11.68 -8.91
N ASN A 251 22.68 -11.48 -8.01
CA ASN A 251 23.58 -12.53 -7.53
C ASN A 251 23.16 -13.10 -6.16
N GLN A 252 21.90 -12.88 -5.74
CA GLN A 252 21.37 -13.31 -4.44
C GLN A 252 20.37 -14.44 -4.62
N ASN A 253 20.22 -15.27 -3.58
CA ASN A 253 19.13 -16.23 -3.50
C ASN A 253 17.94 -15.54 -2.80
N LEU A 254 17.19 -14.74 -3.55
CA LEU A 254 15.97 -14.07 -3.12
C LEU A 254 14.87 -15.05 -2.73
N PHE A 255 14.59 -16.05 -3.55
CA PHE A 255 13.46 -16.97 -3.38
C PHE A 255 13.92 -18.42 -3.25
N ALA A 256 13.17 -19.20 -2.47
CA ALA A 256 13.35 -20.64 -2.43
C ALA A 256 12.98 -21.27 -3.78
N SER A 257 13.63 -22.38 -4.13
CA SER A 257 13.48 -23.04 -5.44
C SER A 257 12.14 -23.75 -5.69
N SER A 258 11.15 -23.57 -4.80
CA SER A 258 9.83 -24.19 -4.91
C SER A 258 8.75 -23.34 -4.23
N VAL A 259 7.51 -23.44 -4.72
CA VAL A 259 6.32 -22.86 -4.07
C VAL A 259 5.56 -24.00 -3.37
N ILE A 260 5.35 -23.87 -2.05
CA ILE A 260 4.66 -24.89 -1.26
C ILE A 260 3.15 -24.71 -1.37
N GLN A 261 2.46 -25.67 -1.97
CA GLN A 261 1.00 -25.67 -2.05
C GLN A 261 0.40 -26.12 -0.71
N SER A 262 -0.53 -25.35 -0.14
CA SER A 262 -1.13 -25.67 1.16
C SER A 262 -2.60 -25.26 1.25
N THR A 263 -3.41 -26.08 1.92
CA THR A 263 -4.83 -25.78 2.22
C THR A 263 -5.02 -25.08 3.57
N THR A 264 -3.94 -24.87 4.33
CA THR A 264 -4.01 -24.37 5.72
C THR A 264 -3.35 -23.01 5.92
N VAL A 265 -2.55 -22.57 4.93
CA VAL A 265 -1.97 -21.22 4.96
C VAL A 265 -3.05 -20.18 4.77
N ARG A 266 -2.88 -19.04 5.44
CA ARG A 266 -3.75 -17.88 5.29
C ARG A 266 -2.94 -16.80 4.58
N ALA A 267 -3.65 -15.94 3.86
CA ALA A 267 -3.04 -14.77 3.25
C ALA A 267 -3.67 -13.52 3.86
N ASP A 268 -3.11 -12.38 3.48
CA ASP A 268 -3.54 -11.03 3.83
C ASP A 268 -3.44 -10.74 5.33
N ARG A 269 -2.41 -11.29 5.99
CA ARG A 269 -2.18 -11.13 7.44
C ARG A 269 -0.73 -11.47 7.79
N LEU A 270 -0.28 -11.02 8.96
CA LEU A 270 1.03 -11.43 9.49
C LEU A 270 0.92 -12.83 10.13
N ASP A 271 1.39 -13.88 9.46
CA ASP A 271 1.44 -15.27 9.98
C ASP A 271 2.81 -15.98 9.85
N GLY A 272 3.81 -15.26 9.39
CA GLY A 272 5.18 -15.70 9.14
C GLY A 272 5.38 -16.43 7.82
N LYS A 273 4.45 -16.30 6.85
CA LYS A 273 4.55 -16.98 5.55
C LYS A 273 4.26 -16.01 4.43
N ASN A 274 5.05 -16.10 3.35
CA ASN A 274 4.80 -15.33 2.15
C ASN A 274 3.80 -16.08 1.27
N VAL A 275 2.52 -15.73 1.35
CA VAL A 275 1.42 -16.49 0.75
C VAL A 275 0.85 -15.80 -0.48
N HIS A 276 0.75 -16.56 -1.56
CA HIS A 276 0.00 -16.24 -2.75
C HIS A 276 -1.41 -16.83 -2.65
N ALA A 277 -2.44 -16.02 -2.86
CA ALA A 277 -3.83 -16.46 -2.75
C ALA A 277 -4.78 -15.72 -3.69
N TRP A 278 -5.87 -16.39 -4.06
CA TRP A 278 -6.99 -15.79 -4.79
C TRP A 278 -8.05 -15.31 -3.79
N VAL A 279 -8.35 -14.02 -3.83
CA VAL A 279 -9.28 -13.34 -2.91
C VAL A 279 -10.29 -12.57 -3.73
N TYR A 280 -11.57 -12.67 -3.38
CA TYR A 280 -12.60 -11.92 -4.08
C TYR A 280 -12.66 -10.49 -3.56
N ASP A 281 -12.55 -9.54 -4.48
CA ASP A 281 -12.83 -8.13 -4.25
C ASP A 281 -13.64 -7.59 -5.43
N ARG A 282 -14.66 -6.75 -5.18
CA ARG A 282 -15.45 -6.10 -6.24
C ARG A 282 -14.71 -4.96 -6.93
N SER A 283 -13.51 -4.66 -6.49
CA SER A 283 -12.71 -3.58 -6.99
C SER A 283 -12.06 -3.84 -8.33
N GLY A 284 -11.57 -2.75 -8.92
CA GLY A 284 -10.68 -2.79 -10.07
C GLY A 284 -9.30 -3.37 -9.74
N ALA A 285 -8.91 -3.65 -8.49
CA ALA A 285 -7.57 -4.12 -8.17
C ALA A 285 -7.27 -5.44 -8.91
N LEU A 286 -6.17 -5.50 -9.66
CA LEU A 286 -5.75 -6.71 -10.39
C LEU A 286 -5.15 -7.72 -9.39
N GLY A 287 -4.24 -7.22 -8.58
CA GLY A 287 -3.59 -7.89 -7.48
C GLY A 287 -3.02 -6.83 -6.53
N TYR A 288 -2.56 -7.30 -5.38
CA TYR A 288 -1.84 -6.46 -4.44
C TYR A 288 -0.90 -7.29 -3.59
N SER A 289 0.14 -6.64 -3.08
CA SER A 289 1.00 -7.17 -2.04
C SER A 289 0.70 -6.52 -0.69
N ARG A 290 0.73 -7.30 0.39
CA ARG A 290 0.77 -6.77 1.76
C ARG A 290 2.08 -7.16 2.39
N THR A 291 2.90 -6.17 2.73
CA THR A 291 4.22 -6.42 3.31
C THR A 291 4.35 -5.82 4.70
N TYR A 292 4.81 -6.61 5.67
CA TYR A 292 5.19 -6.16 7.00
C TYR A 292 6.71 -6.02 7.13
N TYR A 293 7.18 -5.01 7.88
CA TYR A 293 8.60 -4.74 8.08
C TYR A 293 8.88 -4.03 9.42
N TYR A 294 10.08 -4.25 9.96
CA TYR A 294 10.51 -3.72 11.25
C TYR A 294 11.15 -2.33 11.09
N PRO A 295 10.49 -1.23 11.50
CA PRO A 295 11.03 0.13 11.33
C PRO A 295 12.24 0.43 12.23
N SER A 296 12.53 -0.41 13.21
CA SER A 296 13.69 -0.29 14.11
C SER A 296 14.88 -1.17 13.73
N THR A 297 14.75 -2.02 12.71
CA THR A 297 15.82 -2.90 12.25
C THR A 297 16.19 -2.54 10.83
N TYR A 298 17.47 -2.27 10.60
CA TYR A 298 17.99 -1.88 9.29
C TYR A 298 18.80 -2.98 8.64
N VAL A 299 18.77 -3.01 7.32
CA VAL A 299 19.62 -3.82 6.44
C VAL A 299 20.22 -2.91 5.36
N THR A 300 21.47 -3.16 4.98
CA THR A 300 22.20 -2.30 4.04
C THR A 300 22.07 -2.83 2.62
N GLY A 301 21.53 -2.03 1.71
CA GLY A 301 21.46 -2.28 0.25
C GLY A 301 22.82 -2.47 -0.39
N ALA A 302 22.85 -3.07 -1.58
CA ALA A 302 24.05 -3.11 -2.41
C ALA A 302 24.51 -1.71 -2.84
N ASP A 303 23.58 -0.75 -2.90
CA ASP A 303 23.84 0.68 -3.09
C ASP A 303 24.42 1.40 -1.86
N GLY A 304 24.65 0.69 -0.75
CA GLY A 304 25.21 1.22 0.49
C GLY A 304 24.22 2.02 1.34
N LYS A 305 22.93 2.10 0.97
CA LYS A 305 21.90 2.77 1.78
C LYS A 305 21.31 1.83 2.84
N SER A 306 20.73 2.40 3.89
CA SER A 306 20.00 1.66 4.92
C SER A 306 18.53 1.59 4.57
N TYR A 307 17.94 0.40 4.72
CA TYR A 307 16.53 0.09 4.48
C TYR A 307 15.96 -0.61 5.71
N TRP A 308 14.66 -0.48 5.97
CA TRP A 308 14.01 -1.28 7.01
C TRP A 308 14.00 -2.76 6.64
N LYS A 309 14.05 -3.63 7.65
CA LYS A 309 14.07 -5.08 7.44
C LYS A 309 12.66 -5.63 7.25
N ALA A 310 12.40 -6.21 6.09
CA ALA A 310 11.17 -6.96 5.80
C ALA A 310 10.97 -8.15 6.76
N ALA A 311 9.71 -8.46 7.04
CA ALA A 311 9.28 -9.56 7.89
C ALA A 311 8.50 -10.62 7.11
N GLU A 312 7.53 -10.19 6.29
CA GLU A 312 6.57 -11.04 5.60
C GLU A 312 5.93 -10.26 4.44
N SER A 313 5.64 -10.93 3.34
CA SER A 313 4.91 -10.35 2.20
C SER A 313 3.95 -11.36 1.59
N ASP A 314 2.66 -11.04 1.62
CA ASP A 314 1.60 -11.80 0.96
C ASP A 314 1.24 -11.15 -0.38
N VAL A 315 0.75 -11.96 -1.32
CA VAL A 315 0.24 -11.51 -2.63
C VAL A 315 -1.16 -12.04 -2.85
N CYS A 316 -2.11 -11.15 -3.09
CA CYS A 316 -3.51 -11.50 -3.34
C CYS A 316 -3.88 -11.17 -4.80
N TYR A 317 -4.52 -12.14 -5.47
CA TYR A 317 -5.04 -12.01 -6.82
C TYR A 317 -6.56 -11.86 -6.78
N ASN A 318 -7.09 -10.85 -7.45
CA ASN A 318 -8.52 -10.55 -7.37
C ASN A 318 -9.35 -11.51 -8.24
N THR A 319 -10.28 -12.24 -7.64
CA THR A 319 -11.18 -13.18 -8.37
C THR A 319 -12.37 -12.50 -9.04
N ALA A 320 -12.47 -11.17 -9.04
CA ALA A 320 -13.37 -10.46 -9.96
C ALA A 320 -12.89 -10.55 -11.41
N TYR A 321 -11.60 -10.81 -11.63
CA TYR A 321 -11.01 -11.08 -12.93
C TYR A 321 -10.97 -12.59 -13.21
N SER A 322 -10.99 -12.98 -14.48
CA SER A 322 -10.61 -14.34 -14.86
C SER A 322 -9.09 -14.46 -14.93
N TRP A 323 -8.53 -15.64 -14.62
CA TRP A 323 -7.08 -15.86 -14.65
C TRP A 323 -6.63 -16.92 -15.67
N THR A 324 -5.39 -16.79 -16.15
CA THR A 324 -4.74 -17.80 -16.98
C THR A 324 -3.23 -17.85 -16.75
N THR A 325 -2.62 -19.02 -16.99
CA THR A 325 -1.16 -19.16 -17.05
C THR A 325 -0.64 -19.24 -18.49
N ASP A 326 -1.55 -19.18 -19.46
CA ASP A 326 -1.26 -19.20 -20.88
C ASP A 326 -1.29 -17.77 -21.41
N ALA A 327 -0.11 -17.20 -21.67
CA ALA A 327 0.06 -15.84 -22.17
C ALA A 327 -0.81 -15.53 -23.39
N SER A 328 -1.03 -16.50 -24.29
CA SER A 328 -1.83 -16.29 -25.50
C SER A 328 -3.32 -16.13 -25.24
N LYS A 329 -3.77 -16.49 -24.03
CA LYS A 329 -5.17 -16.37 -23.60
C LYS A 329 -5.43 -15.13 -22.76
N ALA A 330 -4.40 -14.41 -22.33
CA ALA A 330 -4.59 -13.21 -21.54
C ALA A 330 -5.03 -12.03 -22.43
N TYR A 331 -5.98 -11.24 -21.95
CA TYR A 331 -6.48 -10.05 -22.63
C TYR A 331 -7.20 -9.12 -21.65
N LEU A 332 -7.11 -7.82 -21.94
CA LEU A 332 -7.98 -6.80 -21.35
C LEU A 332 -9.11 -6.49 -22.35
N ASN A 333 -10.33 -6.42 -21.85
CA ASN A 333 -11.49 -6.07 -22.63
C ASN A 333 -11.43 -4.57 -22.94
N PRO A 334 -11.44 -4.17 -24.22
CA PRO A 334 -11.37 -2.75 -24.58
C PRO A 334 -12.66 -2.00 -24.26
N ASN A 335 -13.75 -2.69 -23.88
CA ASN A 335 -14.98 -2.03 -23.45
C ASN A 335 -14.86 -1.60 -21.98
N PRO A 336 -14.80 -0.29 -21.70
CA PRO A 336 -14.70 0.26 -20.34
C PRO A 336 -15.86 -0.15 -19.41
N ASN A 337 -17.02 -0.47 -19.99
CA ASN A 337 -18.23 -0.83 -19.24
C ASN A 337 -18.42 -2.35 -19.09
N ALA A 338 -17.48 -3.16 -19.56
CA ALA A 338 -17.59 -4.61 -19.42
C ALA A 338 -17.34 -5.04 -17.96
N PRO A 339 -18.00 -6.11 -17.49
CA PRO A 339 -17.72 -6.62 -16.16
C PRO A 339 -16.25 -7.04 -16.07
N LEU A 340 -15.61 -6.85 -14.90
CA LEU A 340 -14.20 -7.21 -14.68
C LEU A 340 -13.90 -8.68 -15.03
N SER A 341 -14.87 -9.57 -14.87
CA SER A 341 -14.76 -10.99 -15.20
C SER A 341 -14.60 -11.27 -16.70
N SER A 342 -14.88 -10.28 -17.55
CA SER A 342 -14.62 -10.34 -18.99
C SER A 342 -13.16 -10.09 -19.36
N ASN A 343 -12.33 -9.63 -18.42
CA ASN A 343 -10.89 -9.57 -18.58
C ASN A 343 -10.27 -10.92 -18.17
N ARG A 344 -9.17 -11.30 -18.81
CA ARG A 344 -8.40 -12.50 -18.47
C ARG A 344 -6.94 -12.15 -18.24
N LEU A 345 -6.52 -12.19 -16.98
CA LEU A 345 -5.17 -11.76 -16.57
C LEU A 345 -4.18 -12.93 -16.60
N ASP A 346 -2.94 -12.63 -16.96
CA ASP A 346 -1.83 -13.58 -16.91
C ASP A 346 -1.24 -13.65 -15.49
N VAL A 347 -1.28 -14.82 -14.86
CA VAL A 347 -0.79 -15.03 -13.49
C VAL A 347 0.69 -14.66 -13.36
N GLN A 348 1.53 -15.04 -14.33
CA GLN A 348 2.97 -14.75 -14.23
C GLN A 348 3.24 -13.25 -14.33
N THR A 349 2.52 -12.51 -15.17
CA THR A 349 2.65 -11.06 -15.31
C THR A 349 2.34 -10.35 -14.00
N VAL A 350 1.17 -10.61 -13.41
CA VAL A 350 0.80 -9.99 -12.14
C VAL A 350 1.72 -10.46 -11.01
N ALA A 351 2.04 -11.76 -10.94
CA ALA A 351 2.98 -12.26 -9.94
C ALA A 351 4.37 -11.61 -10.06
N LEU A 352 4.85 -11.31 -11.28
CA LEU A 352 6.14 -10.66 -11.49
C LEU A 352 6.13 -9.23 -10.92
N HIS A 353 5.07 -8.47 -11.17
CA HIS A 353 4.87 -7.14 -10.60
C HIS A 353 4.80 -7.19 -9.06
N GLU A 354 3.89 -7.99 -8.50
CA GLU A 354 3.68 -8.05 -7.05
C GLU A 354 4.90 -8.60 -6.30
N LEU A 355 5.66 -9.53 -6.90
CA LEU A 355 6.91 -9.99 -6.31
C LEU A 355 8.00 -8.92 -6.32
N GLY A 356 7.93 -7.93 -7.22
CA GLY A 356 8.78 -6.75 -7.18
C GLY A 356 8.53 -5.94 -5.92
N HIS A 357 7.26 -5.74 -5.56
CA HIS A 357 6.90 -5.19 -4.24
C HIS A 357 7.42 -6.07 -3.13
N THR A 358 7.18 -7.39 -3.15
CA THR A 358 7.68 -8.33 -2.14
C THR A 358 9.17 -8.19 -1.88
N ILE A 359 10.01 -7.87 -2.87
CA ILE A 359 11.45 -7.70 -2.66
C ILE A 359 11.89 -6.27 -2.34
N GLY A 360 10.97 -5.33 -2.20
CA GLY A 360 11.23 -3.96 -1.76
C GLY A 360 11.30 -2.92 -2.87
N LEU A 361 10.84 -3.24 -4.09
CA LEU A 361 10.67 -2.25 -5.16
C LEU A 361 9.32 -1.54 -5.02
N GLY A 362 9.32 -0.26 -5.37
CA GLY A 362 8.11 0.53 -5.53
C GLY A 362 7.77 0.69 -7.00
N ASP A 363 6.55 1.15 -7.25
CA ASP A 363 6.10 1.50 -8.58
C ASP A 363 6.88 2.67 -9.17
N THR A 364 7.18 2.62 -10.46
CA THR A 364 7.91 3.68 -11.18
C THR A 364 6.97 4.72 -11.79
N TYR A 365 5.76 4.29 -12.18
CA TYR A 365 4.73 5.12 -12.79
C TYR A 365 4.13 6.18 -11.84
N LEU A 366 4.58 6.23 -10.57
CA LEU A 366 4.27 7.31 -9.63
C LEU A 366 4.82 8.66 -10.11
N HIS A 367 5.75 8.64 -11.07
CA HIS A 367 6.21 9.83 -11.75
C HIS A 367 5.56 9.92 -13.12
N SER A 368 4.97 11.07 -13.44
CA SER A 368 4.28 11.32 -14.73
C SER A 368 5.16 11.04 -15.96
N LEU A 369 6.48 11.17 -15.83
CA LEU A 369 7.43 10.86 -16.92
C LEU A 369 7.55 9.37 -17.24
N TYR A 370 7.33 8.49 -16.25
CA TYR A 370 7.50 7.04 -16.40
C TYR A 370 6.19 6.28 -16.49
N LYS A 371 5.06 6.99 -16.33
CA LYS A 371 3.72 6.41 -16.45
C LYS A 371 3.54 5.59 -17.74
N TYR A 372 4.22 5.96 -18.82
CA TYR A 372 4.14 5.27 -20.12
C TYR A 372 5.43 4.54 -20.52
N ASP A 373 6.34 4.28 -19.57
CA ASP A 373 7.44 3.35 -19.83
C ASP A 373 6.95 1.90 -19.70
N LEU A 374 6.30 1.44 -20.77
CA LEU A 374 5.70 0.11 -20.87
C LEU A 374 6.72 -1.04 -20.88
N SER A 375 8.03 -0.73 -20.79
CA SER A 375 9.09 -1.73 -20.73
C SER A 375 9.37 -2.24 -19.32
N GLN A 376 8.94 -1.52 -18.27
CA GLN A 376 9.18 -1.87 -16.87
C GLN A 376 7.99 -2.64 -16.29
N ILE A 377 8.25 -3.77 -15.62
CA ILE A 377 7.18 -4.49 -14.93
C ILE A 377 6.73 -3.74 -13.67
N MET A 378 7.63 -3.01 -13.00
CA MET A 378 7.26 -2.07 -11.94
C MET A 378 6.69 -0.75 -12.49
N GLY A 379 6.50 -0.68 -13.81
CA GLY A 379 5.83 0.39 -14.54
C GLY A 379 4.38 0.04 -14.84
N TYR A 380 3.76 0.89 -15.65
CA TYR A 380 2.50 0.53 -16.30
C TYR A 380 2.79 -0.54 -17.36
N TYR A 381 1.98 -1.57 -17.45
CA TYR A 381 2.04 -2.54 -18.54
C TYR A 381 0.67 -2.67 -19.22
N ASP A 382 0.65 -2.72 -20.55
CA ASP A 382 -0.57 -2.74 -21.37
C ASP A 382 -0.97 -4.15 -21.84
N GLY A 383 -0.29 -5.17 -21.32
CA GLY A 383 -0.53 -6.55 -21.69
C GLY A 383 0.33 -7.54 -20.91
N VAL A 384 0.54 -8.72 -21.51
CA VAL A 384 1.37 -9.77 -20.91
C VAL A 384 2.82 -9.32 -20.88
N GLN A 385 3.41 -9.31 -19.68
CA GLN A 385 4.79 -8.93 -19.47
C GLN A 385 5.45 -9.87 -18.47
N ARG A 386 6.40 -10.67 -18.96
CA ARG A 386 7.10 -11.71 -18.19
C ARG A 386 8.61 -11.47 -18.11
N ASN A 387 9.06 -10.30 -18.52
CA ASN A 387 10.46 -9.88 -18.53
C ASN A 387 10.62 -8.58 -17.74
N LEU A 388 11.84 -8.33 -17.29
CA LEU A 388 12.23 -7.11 -16.60
C LEU A 388 12.74 -6.07 -17.61
N GLY A 389 12.36 -4.82 -17.41
CA GLY A 389 12.96 -3.66 -18.04
C GLY A 389 14.28 -3.27 -17.41
N ALA A 390 14.95 -2.26 -17.98
CA ALA A 390 16.25 -1.81 -17.49
C ALA A 390 16.19 -1.19 -16.09
N GLY A 391 15.10 -0.48 -15.77
CA GLY A 391 14.85 0.10 -14.46
C GLY A 391 14.61 -0.97 -13.42
N ASP A 392 13.76 -1.96 -13.71
CA ASP A 392 13.52 -3.11 -12.83
C ASP A 392 14.83 -3.81 -12.45
N VAL A 393 15.69 -4.09 -13.45
CA VAL A 393 17.00 -4.72 -13.23
C VAL A 393 17.92 -3.83 -12.39
N ASN A 394 17.95 -2.53 -12.64
CA ASN A 394 18.77 -1.59 -11.88
C ASN A 394 18.29 -1.47 -10.43
N GLY A 395 16.99 -1.43 -10.19
CA GLY A 395 16.41 -1.34 -8.86
C GLY A 395 16.69 -2.57 -8.02
N VAL A 396 16.48 -3.77 -8.58
CA VAL A 396 16.75 -4.99 -7.84
C VAL A 396 18.25 -5.16 -7.56
N LYS A 397 19.14 -4.75 -8.48
CA LYS A 397 20.59 -4.71 -8.24
C LYS A 397 21.00 -3.69 -7.18
N ALA A 398 20.38 -2.51 -7.15
CA ALA A 398 20.64 -1.53 -6.10
C ALA A 398 20.30 -2.08 -4.70
N LEU A 399 19.25 -2.90 -4.59
CA LEU A 399 18.93 -3.58 -3.36
C LEU A 399 19.87 -4.77 -3.09
N TYR A 400 20.11 -5.64 -4.08
CA TYR A 400 20.61 -7.00 -3.86
C TYR A 400 21.95 -7.35 -4.54
N GLY A 401 22.50 -6.56 -5.44
CA GLY A 401 23.84 -6.78 -6.01
C GLY A 401 23.91 -6.66 -7.52
#